data_AF-A0A952LLI8-F1
#
_entry.id   AF-A0A952LLI8-F1
#
_cell.length_a   1.000
_cell.length_b   1.000
_cell.length_c   1.000
_cell.angle_alpha   90.00
_cell.angle_beta   90.00
_cell.angle_gamma   90.00
#
_symmetry.space_group_name_H-M   'P 1'
#
loop_
_entity.id
_entity.type
_entity.pdbx_description
1 polymer ?
#
loop_
_entity_poly.entity_id
_entity_poly.type
_entity_poly.pdbx_seq_one_letter_code
_entity_poly.pdbx_strand_id
1 'polypeptide(L)'
;MPITSYTAVVQDAPQKTYRVQRLIMFGKLFKSNEDNADSAKRRVAQRKKGEPRDRAKQTRVLRERINVSDLRVGMFVVELDKPWEESPFMFQGLEIKSPSDITAVQKECSFVWVDYDKFQLQKNDEKSEGLPAAAASSDTGSSVEDELDQASEVHSLATETISSLFEEIRLGAEIDGGKVKQAVNGCVDSILRNPDASVWLTRIQAKDAGTAHHSLNVAALSIVMGKSMGMSPREMEDLGVCGMLHDVGKTSISSEILNKNGALTDEEYAEIKKHTRYGRDILMSTKSVMSGAADVAHSHHEWMDGTGYPRGLDSDTIPVYARIVAITEAYDTMTTTQPYREASSPSEALQELYSKRGTQFDEDLVIKFIEAVGIFPPGSVVEMVNGEIGIVLANTSDKLRPRVIIILDAEKEPSSQRVVDLSQMDVDNHGNAYQIKTTHRDGSFGIDVHDFQRAGLRLG
;
A
#
# COMPACT_ATOMS: atom_id res chain seq x y z
N MET A 1 -15.90 -8.18 -3.92
CA MET A 1 -15.22 -8.31 -5.23
C MET A 1 -13.73 -8.10 -4.99
N PRO A 2 -12.85 -8.86 -5.65
CA PRO A 2 -11.39 -8.72 -5.51
C PRO A 2 -10.92 -7.35 -6.01
N ILE A 3 -10.07 -6.65 -5.25
CA ILE A 3 -9.47 -5.36 -5.66
C ILE A 3 -8.65 -5.50 -6.96
N THR A 4 -8.00 -6.65 -7.15
CA THR A 4 -7.20 -6.99 -8.34
C THR A 4 -8.04 -7.54 -9.50
N SER A 5 -9.36 -7.61 -9.36
CA SER A 5 -10.25 -8.09 -10.42
C SER A 5 -11.64 -7.47 -10.31
N TYR A 6 -11.67 -6.13 -10.36
CA TYR A 6 -12.93 -5.42 -10.52
C TYR A 6 -13.35 -5.46 -12.00
N THR A 7 -14.16 -6.45 -12.36
CA THR A 7 -15.01 -6.38 -13.55
C THR A 7 -16.05 -5.27 -13.33
N ALA A 8 -16.04 -4.29 -14.23
CA ALA A 8 -16.97 -3.17 -14.22
C ALA A 8 -18.43 -3.66 -14.31
N VAL A 9 -19.21 -3.51 -13.23
CA VAL A 9 -20.67 -3.51 -13.32
C VAL A 9 -21.08 -2.13 -13.79
N VAL A 10 -21.31 -1.99 -15.10
CA VAL A 10 -21.94 -0.81 -15.69
C VAL A 10 -23.40 -0.78 -15.23
N GLN A 11 -23.76 0.19 -14.39
CA GLN A 11 -25.15 0.60 -14.23
C GLN A 11 -25.32 2.02 -14.75
N ASP A 12 -26.03 2.11 -15.86
CA ASP A 12 -26.46 3.34 -16.50
C ASP A 12 -27.71 3.91 -15.79
N ALA A 13 -27.70 5.23 -15.62
CA ALA A 13 -28.83 6.15 -15.39
C ALA A 13 -29.46 6.30 -13.96
N PRO A 14 -30.21 7.38 -13.70
CA PRO A 14 -29.77 8.77 -13.55
C PRO A 14 -30.11 9.35 -12.15
N GLN A 15 -29.56 10.53 -11.85
CA GLN A 15 -29.77 11.30 -10.62
C GLN A 15 -31.21 11.26 -10.06
N LYS A 16 -31.34 10.87 -8.79
CA LYS A 16 -32.41 11.32 -7.88
C LYS A 16 -31.96 11.16 -6.42
N THR A 17 -31.99 12.29 -5.71
CA THR A 17 -31.98 12.45 -4.25
C THR A 17 -32.77 11.36 -3.51
N TYR A 18 -32.31 10.89 -2.34
CA TYR A 18 -33.03 10.97 -1.04
C TYR A 18 -32.29 10.22 0.09
N ARG A 19 -32.02 10.97 1.16
CA ARG A 19 -32.26 10.71 2.60
C ARG A 19 -32.14 9.28 3.17
N VAL A 20 -31.27 9.22 4.19
CA VAL A 20 -31.12 8.23 5.26
C VAL A 20 -32.45 7.80 5.90
N GLN A 21 -32.67 6.49 6.04
CA GLN A 21 -33.41 5.91 7.18
C GLN A 21 -33.03 4.43 7.40
N ARG A 22 -32.54 4.14 8.61
CA ARG A 22 -32.35 2.78 9.16
C ARG A 22 -33.69 2.06 9.27
N LEU A 23 -33.72 0.74 9.00
CA LEU A 23 -34.65 -0.17 9.69
C LEU A 23 -34.10 -1.60 9.80
N ILE A 24 -34.12 -2.10 11.03
CA ILE A 24 -33.92 -3.48 11.46
C ILE A 24 -35.23 -4.24 11.22
N MET A 25 -35.21 -5.46 10.65
CA MET A 25 -35.89 -6.67 11.18
C MET A 25 -36.03 -7.84 10.18
N PHE A 26 -35.67 -9.04 10.68
CA PHE A 26 -36.15 -10.42 10.38
C PHE A 26 -36.15 -10.91 8.91
N GLY A 27 -35.82 -12.15 8.55
CA GLY A 27 -35.77 -13.41 9.28
C GLY A 27 -36.49 -14.49 8.43
N LYS A 28 -35.84 -15.66 8.29
CA LYS A 28 -36.38 -16.98 7.85
C LYS A 28 -36.70 -17.19 6.36
N LEU A 29 -35.82 -17.94 5.69
CA LEU A 29 -36.14 -19.09 4.83
C LEU A 29 -34.88 -19.99 4.99
N PHE A 30 -34.93 -21.18 5.58
CA PHE A 30 -35.30 -22.43 4.92
C PHE A 30 -35.86 -23.46 5.94
N LYS A 31 -36.96 -24.12 5.55
CA LYS A 31 -37.48 -25.41 6.06
C LYS A 31 -36.94 -26.49 5.11
N SER A 32 -36.18 -27.48 5.60
CA SER A 32 -36.61 -28.80 6.10
C SER A 32 -37.19 -29.74 5.05
N ASN A 33 -36.49 -30.86 4.82
CA ASN A 33 -36.95 -32.26 4.63
C ASN A 33 -35.66 -33.11 4.51
N GLU A 34 -35.48 -34.30 5.06
CA GLU A 34 -36.28 -35.22 5.88
C GLU A 34 -35.29 -36.26 6.46
N ASP A 35 -35.57 -36.70 7.69
CA ASP A 35 -35.28 -37.97 8.40
C ASP A 35 -34.68 -39.14 7.58
N ASN A 36 -33.85 -40.06 8.12
CA ASN A 36 -34.10 -40.82 9.34
C ASN A 36 -32.89 -41.72 9.74
N ALA A 37 -32.70 -41.91 11.06
CA ALA A 37 -32.15 -43.08 11.78
C ALA A 37 -30.67 -43.52 11.54
N ASP A 38 -29.87 -44.01 12.49
CA ASP A 38 -30.07 -44.41 13.87
C ASP A 38 -28.71 -44.46 14.62
N SER A 39 -28.82 -44.44 15.93
CA SER A 39 -27.80 -44.31 16.96
C SER A 39 -27.08 -45.63 17.33
N ALA A 40 -25.76 -45.57 17.62
CA ALA A 40 -25.08 -46.60 18.43
C ALA A 40 -23.78 -46.09 19.13
N LYS A 41 -23.99 -45.51 20.32
CA LYS A 41 -23.22 -45.62 21.58
C LYS A 41 -21.73 -46.09 21.59
N ARG A 42 -20.97 -45.25 22.32
CA ARG A 42 -19.94 -45.57 23.35
C ARG A 42 -18.53 -45.98 22.89
N ARG A 43 -17.55 -45.11 23.21
CA ARG A 43 -16.47 -45.43 24.17
C ARG A 43 -15.73 -44.17 24.64
N VAL A 44 -15.94 -43.83 25.91
CA VAL A 44 -15.11 -42.91 26.71
C VAL A 44 -13.94 -43.73 27.24
N ALA A 45 -12.71 -43.28 27.01
CA ALA A 45 -11.52 -43.76 27.71
C ALA A 45 -10.71 -42.54 28.19
N GLN A 46 -10.62 -42.44 29.51
CA GLN A 46 -9.94 -41.41 30.29
C GLN A 46 -8.46 -41.30 29.90
N ARG A 47 -8.01 -40.09 29.53
CA ARG A 47 -6.59 -39.71 29.57
C ARG A 47 -6.30 -38.95 30.86
N LYS A 48 -5.23 -39.37 31.52
CA LYS A 48 -4.72 -38.88 32.80
C LYS A 48 -4.37 -37.38 32.72
N LYS A 49 -4.71 -36.65 33.78
CA LYS A 49 -4.26 -35.28 34.08
C LYS A 49 -2.73 -35.22 34.09
N GLY A 50 -2.15 -34.56 33.09
CA GLY A 50 -0.85 -33.91 33.19
C GLY A 50 -1.10 -32.41 33.36
N GLU A 51 -0.41 -31.78 34.31
CA GLU A 51 -0.49 -30.36 34.61
C GLU A 51 -0.28 -29.49 33.36
N PRO A 52 -1.06 -28.42 33.14
CA PRO A 52 -0.79 -27.48 32.06
C PRO A 52 0.44 -26.66 32.44
N ARG A 53 1.51 -26.76 31.66
CA ARG A 53 2.61 -25.79 31.67
C ARG A 53 2.05 -24.45 31.17
N ASP A 54 1.99 -23.48 32.08
CA ASP A 54 1.69 -22.08 31.80
C ASP A 54 2.63 -21.52 30.71
N ARG A 55 2.14 -21.43 29.48
CA ARG A 55 2.68 -20.56 28.42
C ARG A 55 1.51 -19.99 27.62
N ALA A 56 0.76 -19.13 28.29
CA ALA A 56 -0.13 -18.17 27.65
C ALA A 56 -0.01 -16.85 28.43
N LYS A 57 1.09 -16.11 28.23
CA LYS A 57 1.04 -14.66 28.46
C LYS A 57 0.27 -14.06 27.30
N GLN A 58 -1.06 -14.15 27.36
CA GLN A 58 -1.93 -13.20 26.70
C GLN A 58 -1.61 -11.84 27.32
N THR A 59 -0.95 -10.97 26.58
CA THR A 59 -0.92 -9.54 26.86
C THR A 59 -2.37 -9.04 26.77
N ARG A 60 -3.04 -8.98 27.91
CA ARG A 60 -4.30 -8.26 28.05
C ARG A 60 -3.98 -6.79 27.78
N VAL A 61 -4.32 -6.31 26.58
CA VAL A 61 -4.24 -4.90 26.22
C VAL A 61 -5.12 -4.12 27.21
N LEU A 62 -4.50 -3.44 28.17
CA LEU A 62 -5.18 -2.56 29.12
C LEU A 62 -5.57 -1.27 28.38
N ARG A 63 -6.78 -1.28 27.80
CA ARG A 63 -7.38 -0.09 27.18
C ARG A 63 -8.11 0.68 28.26
N GLU A 64 -7.66 1.89 28.56
CA GLU A 64 -8.32 2.77 29.52
C GLU A 64 -8.95 3.97 28.80
N ARG A 65 -10.20 4.27 29.13
CA ARG A 65 -10.91 5.44 28.61
C ARG A 65 -10.51 6.66 29.42
N ILE A 66 -9.93 7.64 28.75
CA ILE A 66 -9.43 8.87 29.37
C ILE A 66 -10.14 10.07 28.74
N ASN A 67 -10.42 11.09 29.54
CA ASN A 67 -10.93 12.36 29.01
C ASN A 67 -9.80 13.08 28.25
N VAL A 68 -10.12 13.74 27.14
CA VAL A 68 -9.11 14.49 26.38
C VAL A 68 -8.42 15.59 27.21
N SER A 69 -9.04 16.07 28.29
CA SER A 69 -8.42 16.99 29.25
C SER A 69 -7.24 16.39 30.01
N ASP A 70 -7.20 15.07 30.15
CA ASP A 70 -6.21 14.33 30.94
C ASP A 70 -5.10 13.73 30.07
N LEU A 71 -5.13 13.99 28.75
CA LEU A 71 -4.09 13.58 27.81
C LEU A 71 -2.75 14.23 28.15
N ARG A 72 -1.68 13.44 28.02
CA ARG A 72 -0.30 13.88 28.24
C ARG A 72 0.59 13.45 27.10
N VAL A 73 1.66 14.21 26.89
CA VAL A 73 2.74 13.84 25.99
C VAL A 73 3.32 12.49 26.42
N GLY A 74 3.46 11.58 25.44
CA GLY A 74 3.85 10.18 25.60
C GLY A 74 2.67 9.18 25.64
N MET A 75 1.41 9.63 25.72
CA MET A 75 0.26 8.70 25.69
C MET A 75 -0.03 8.21 24.27
N PHE A 76 -0.41 6.94 24.13
CA PHE A 76 -0.76 6.33 22.86
C PHE A 76 -2.28 6.17 22.74
N VAL A 77 -2.92 6.99 21.91
CA VAL A 77 -4.37 6.98 21.67
C VAL A 77 -4.70 5.92 20.62
N VAL A 78 -5.37 4.85 21.04
CA VAL A 78 -5.75 3.72 20.18
C VAL A 78 -7.04 3.98 19.42
N GLU A 79 -7.97 4.74 20.01
CA GLU A 79 -9.31 4.94 19.46
C GLU A 79 -9.91 6.29 19.92
N LEU A 80 -10.62 6.96 19.00
CA LEU A 80 -11.36 8.20 19.24
C LEU A 80 -12.82 7.92 19.60
N ASP A 81 -13.54 8.92 20.12
CA ASP A 81 -14.97 8.81 20.47
C ASP A 81 -15.93 8.81 19.26
N LYS A 82 -15.42 9.00 18.04
CA LYS A 82 -16.16 9.02 16.77
C LYS A 82 -15.49 8.10 15.73
N PRO A 83 -16.25 7.57 14.75
CA PRO A 83 -15.68 6.91 13.57
C PRO A 83 -14.72 7.85 12.86
N TRP A 84 -13.51 7.38 12.55
CA TRP A 84 -12.46 8.17 11.89
C TRP A 84 -12.88 8.70 10.50
N GLU A 85 -13.88 8.05 9.88
CA GLU A 85 -14.52 8.46 8.63
C GLU A 85 -15.14 9.87 8.68
N GLU A 86 -15.36 10.41 9.89
CA GLU A 86 -15.95 11.74 10.14
C GLU A 86 -14.97 12.72 10.82
N SER A 87 -13.68 12.36 10.92
CA SER A 87 -12.65 13.14 11.64
C SER A 87 -11.48 13.52 10.72
N PRO A 88 -10.86 14.70 10.89
CA PRO A 88 -9.64 15.08 10.15
C PRO A 88 -8.40 14.26 10.53
N PHE A 89 -8.49 13.36 11.52
CA PHE A 89 -7.41 12.45 11.91
C PHE A 89 -7.50 11.11 11.16
N MET A 90 -6.53 10.84 10.28
CA MET A 90 -6.42 9.55 9.58
C MET A 90 -5.68 8.48 10.42
N PHE A 91 -6.44 7.46 10.80
CA PHE A 91 -6.06 6.14 11.35
C PHE A 91 -5.65 6.00 12.83
N GLN A 92 -5.92 4.79 13.36
CA GLN A 92 -5.82 4.36 14.75
C GLN A 92 -4.38 4.31 15.26
N GLY A 93 -4.13 4.85 16.46
CA GLY A 93 -2.82 4.83 17.10
C GLY A 93 -2.07 6.15 16.99
N LEU A 94 -2.59 7.20 17.61
CA LEU A 94 -1.91 8.50 17.71
C LEU A 94 -1.03 8.52 18.97
N GLU A 95 0.28 8.50 18.79
CA GLU A 95 1.21 8.86 19.87
C GLU A 95 1.21 10.37 20.06
N ILE A 96 0.85 10.83 21.26
CA ILE A 96 0.85 12.24 21.61
C ILE A 96 2.30 12.67 21.85
N LYS A 97 2.96 13.24 20.83
CA LYS A 97 4.38 13.64 20.92
C LYS A 97 4.55 15.09 21.34
N SER A 98 3.52 15.90 21.21
CA SER A 98 3.57 17.33 21.47
C SER A 98 2.30 17.88 22.14
N PRO A 99 2.37 19.04 22.82
CA PRO A 99 1.20 19.74 23.34
C PRO A 99 0.21 20.20 22.25
N SER A 100 0.69 20.40 21.01
CA SER A 100 -0.17 20.67 19.85
C SER A 100 -1.04 19.47 19.49
N ASP A 101 -0.55 18.24 19.63
CA ASP A 101 -1.33 17.03 19.37
C ASP A 101 -2.47 16.89 20.38
N ILE A 102 -2.21 17.22 21.65
CA ILE A 102 -3.23 17.26 22.70
C ILE A 102 -4.34 18.26 22.32
N THR A 103 -3.94 19.45 21.86
CA THR A 103 -4.89 20.51 21.47
C THR A 103 -5.73 20.10 20.27
N ALA A 104 -5.13 19.40 19.31
CA ALA A 104 -5.82 18.90 18.12
C ALA A 104 -6.86 17.84 18.49
N VAL A 105 -6.50 16.87 19.35
CA VAL A 105 -7.42 15.83 19.84
C VAL A 105 -8.54 16.42 20.71
N GLN A 106 -8.23 17.43 21.55
CA GLN A 106 -9.20 18.11 22.39
C GLN A 106 -10.25 18.91 21.61
N LYS A 107 -9.95 19.35 20.39
CA LYS A 107 -10.90 20.10 19.54
C LYS A 107 -11.97 19.19 18.92
N GLU A 108 -11.62 17.94 18.66
CA GLU A 108 -12.47 17.03 17.86
C GLU A 108 -13.15 15.93 18.68
N CYS A 109 -12.59 15.58 19.85
CA CYS A 109 -13.02 14.45 20.68
C CYS A 109 -13.32 14.85 22.13
N SER A 110 -14.31 14.19 22.76
CA SER A 110 -14.65 14.36 24.18
C SER A 110 -13.89 13.37 25.08
N PHE A 111 -13.54 12.19 24.57
CA PHE A 111 -12.72 11.19 25.27
C PHE A 111 -11.99 10.31 24.27
N VAL A 112 -10.94 9.62 24.73
CA VAL A 112 -10.10 8.73 23.91
C VAL A 112 -9.72 7.46 24.69
N TRP A 113 -9.40 6.39 23.97
CA TRP A 113 -8.87 5.15 24.57
C TRP A 113 -7.35 5.13 24.47
N VAL A 114 -6.67 4.95 25.60
CA VAL A 114 -5.20 4.95 25.68
C VAL A 114 -4.69 3.57 26.09
N ASP A 115 -3.58 3.15 25.46
CA ASP A 115 -2.83 1.94 25.82
C ASP A 115 -1.56 2.33 26.61
N TYR A 116 -1.51 1.92 27.88
CA TYR A 116 -0.39 2.20 28.78
C TYR A 116 0.75 1.17 28.72
N ASP A 117 0.54 -0.01 28.13
CA ASP A 117 1.60 -1.03 28.04
C ASP A 117 2.62 -0.67 26.95
N LYS A 118 2.18 -0.04 25.84
CA LYS A 118 3.10 0.58 24.87
C LYS A 118 3.92 1.73 25.48
N PHE A 119 3.36 2.47 26.43
CA PHE A 119 4.07 3.53 27.17
C PHE A 119 5.14 3.00 28.14
N GLN A 120 4.92 1.81 28.75
CA GLN A 120 5.92 1.21 29.65
C GLN A 120 7.03 0.44 28.93
N LEU A 121 6.76 -0.12 27.75
CA LEU A 121 7.77 -0.83 26.96
C LEU A 121 8.92 0.12 26.53
N GLN A 122 8.59 1.34 26.08
CA GLN A 122 9.62 2.33 25.69
C GLN A 122 10.47 2.84 26.86
N LYS A 123 9.94 2.89 28.09
CA LYS A 123 10.70 3.33 29.27
C LYS A 123 11.68 2.29 29.80
N ASN A 124 11.47 1.01 29.50
CA ASN A 124 12.34 -0.07 29.98
C ASN A 124 13.54 -0.32 29.06
N ASP A 125 13.45 0.07 27.77
CA ASP A 125 14.56 -0.07 26.82
C ASP A 125 15.70 0.95 27.05
N GLU A 126 15.45 2.05 27.77
CA GLU A 126 16.49 3.05 28.09
C GLU A 126 17.50 2.61 29.19
N LYS A 127 17.38 1.40 29.76
CA LYS A 127 18.28 0.91 30.83
C LYS A 127 19.17 -0.29 30.46
N SER A 128 19.27 -0.65 29.19
CA SER A 128 20.22 -1.66 28.73
C SER A 128 21.53 -1.00 28.26
N GLU A 129 22.62 -1.24 28.99
CA GLU A 129 23.97 -0.81 28.63
C GLU A 129 24.40 -1.27 27.24
N GLY A 130 24.82 -0.32 26.40
CA GLY A 130 26.02 -0.41 25.56
C GLY A 130 26.06 -1.44 24.44
N LEU A 131 25.32 -1.20 23.35
CA LEU A 131 25.74 -1.56 21.99
C LEU A 131 25.88 -0.25 21.20
N PRO A 132 26.96 -0.07 20.43
CA PRO A 132 27.18 1.19 19.73
C PRO A 132 26.00 1.42 18.79
N ALA A 133 25.36 2.59 18.93
CA ALA A 133 24.40 3.10 17.98
C ALA A 133 25.00 2.92 16.58
N ALA A 134 24.42 2.00 15.81
CA ALA A 134 24.69 1.92 14.39
C ALA A 134 24.52 3.33 13.87
N ALA A 135 25.62 3.86 13.32
CA ALA A 135 25.78 5.23 12.95
C ALA A 135 24.48 5.74 12.31
N ALA A 136 23.97 6.85 12.85
CA ALA A 136 23.14 7.75 12.08
C ALA A 136 23.84 7.89 10.72
N SER A 137 23.27 7.25 9.71
CA SER A 137 23.76 7.37 8.35
C SER A 137 23.71 8.84 8.06
N SER A 138 24.89 9.44 7.91
CA SER A 138 25.05 10.75 7.31
C SER A 138 24.20 10.75 6.06
N ASP A 139 23.10 11.49 6.11
CA ASP A 139 22.23 11.76 4.98
C ASP A 139 23.05 12.60 3.99
N THR A 140 23.82 11.90 3.16
CA THR A 140 24.43 12.44 1.95
C THR A 140 23.50 12.24 0.76
N GLY A 141 22.20 12.02 1.00
CA GLY A 141 21.21 11.75 -0.03
C GLY A 141 21.12 12.93 -0.99
N SER A 142 21.27 12.65 -2.28
CA SER A 142 20.80 13.52 -3.34
C SER A 142 19.36 13.93 -3.02
N SER A 143 19.04 15.21 -3.23
CA SER A 143 17.66 15.66 -3.13
C SER A 143 16.79 14.81 -4.09
N VAL A 144 15.48 14.67 -3.81
CA VAL A 144 14.59 13.88 -4.69
C VAL A 144 14.70 14.38 -6.13
N GLU A 145 14.91 15.68 -6.27
CA GLU A 145 15.07 16.41 -7.50
C GLU A 145 16.36 16.04 -8.25
N ASP A 146 17.49 15.92 -7.55
CA ASP A 146 18.77 15.52 -8.16
C ASP A 146 18.80 14.04 -8.56
N GLU A 147 18.07 13.18 -7.84
CA GLU A 147 17.98 11.75 -8.16
C GLU A 147 16.94 11.45 -9.25
N LEU A 148 15.93 12.31 -9.43
CA LEU A 148 14.78 12.00 -10.30
C LEU A 148 15.19 11.71 -11.74
N ASP A 149 16.15 12.44 -12.29
CA ASP A 149 16.67 12.22 -13.65
C ASP A 149 17.37 10.86 -13.77
N GLN A 150 18.27 10.54 -12.82
CA GLN A 150 18.99 9.27 -12.79
C GLN A 150 18.04 8.09 -12.58
N ALA A 151 17.10 8.24 -11.66
CA ALA A 151 16.08 7.23 -11.40
C ALA A 151 15.16 7.04 -12.61
N SER A 152 14.84 8.11 -13.35
CA SER A 152 14.05 8.05 -14.57
C SER A 152 14.78 7.27 -15.66
N GLU A 153 16.08 7.48 -15.86
CA GLU A 153 16.88 6.72 -16.82
C GLU A 153 16.90 5.22 -16.47
N VAL A 154 17.10 4.89 -15.19
CA VAL A 154 17.06 3.51 -14.68
C VAL A 154 15.68 2.88 -14.92
N HIS A 155 14.60 3.59 -14.59
CA HIS A 155 13.23 3.10 -14.80
C HIS A 155 12.94 2.90 -16.29
N SER A 156 13.33 3.83 -17.17
CA SER A 156 13.15 3.69 -18.62
C SER A 156 13.87 2.46 -19.17
N LEU A 157 15.14 2.24 -18.79
CA LEU A 157 15.90 1.06 -19.21
C LEU A 157 15.27 -0.23 -18.68
N ALA A 158 14.78 -0.23 -17.43
CA ALA A 158 14.10 -1.38 -16.85
C ALA A 158 12.77 -1.66 -17.56
N THR A 159 11.99 -0.63 -17.91
CA THR A 159 10.75 -0.74 -18.69
C THR A 159 11.02 -1.33 -20.08
N GLU A 160 12.06 -0.88 -20.78
CA GLU A 160 12.43 -1.43 -22.09
C GLU A 160 12.85 -2.90 -21.98
N THR A 161 13.64 -3.22 -20.96
CA THR A 161 14.12 -4.59 -20.69
C THR A 161 12.95 -5.54 -20.43
N ILE A 162 12.00 -5.16 -19.57
CA ILE A 162 10.84 -6.01 -19.26
C ILE A 162 9.87 -6.12 -20.44
N SER A 163 9.71 -5.05 -21.23
CA SER A 163 8.89 -5.07 -22.44
C SER A 163 9.45 -6.05 -23.47
N SER A 164 10.76 -5.97 -23.75
CA SER A 164 11.46 -6.92 -24.64
C SER A 164 11.32 -8.35 -24.12
N LEU A 165 11.50 -8.54 -22.82
CA LEU A 165 11.42 -9.87 -22.20
C LEU A 165 10.01 -10.47 -22.33
N PHE A 166 8.95 -9.71 -22.08
CA PHE A 166 7.58 -10.22 -22.19
C PHE A 166 7.21 -10.58 -23.63
N GLU A 167 7.67 -9.81 -24.62
CA GLU A 167 7.47 -10.16 -26.03
C GLU A 167 8.30 -11.39 -26.43
N GLU A 168 9.54 -11.52 -25.96
CA GLU A 168 10.37 -12.71 -26.17
C GLU A 168 9.69 -13.97 -25.60
N ILE A 169 9.17 -13.92 -24.37
CA ILE A 169 8.45 -15.02 -23.72
C ILE A 169 7.19 -15.39 -24.50
N ARG A 170 6.43 -14.37 -24.94
CA ARG A 170 5.23 -14.56 -25.76
C ARG A 170 5.53 -15.30 -27.07
N LEU A 171 6.72 -15.07 -27.65
CA LEU A 171 7.22 -15.76 -28.84
C LEU A 171 7.87 -17.13 -28.53
N GLY A 172 7.90 -17.56 -27.27
CA GLY A 172 8.41 -18.85 -26.83
C GLY A 172 9.91 -18.89 -26.56
N ALA A 173 10.57 -17.73 -26.40
CA ALA A 173 11.96 -17.67 -26.00
C ALA A 173 12.16 -18.02 -24.51
N GLU A 174 13.34 -18.51 -24.16
CA GLU A 174 13.72 -18.70 -22.76
C GLU A 174 14.00 -17.36 -22.07
N ILE A 175 13.64 -17.26 -20.79
CA ILE A 175 13.88 -16.06 -19.97
C ILE A 175 15.38 -15.94 -19.67
N ASP A 176 15.95 -14.79 -20.01
CA ASP A 176 17.27 -14.39 -19.54
C ASP A 176 17.17 -13.77 -18.14
N GLY A 177 17.29 -14.60 -17.11
CA GLY A 177 17.25 -14.14 -15.71
C GLY A 177 18.42 -13.21 -15.34
N GLY A 178 19.50 -13.17 -16.12
CA GLY A 178 20.60 -12.24 -15.94
C GLY A 178 20.17 -10.81 -16.25
N LYS A 179 19.45 -10.60 -17.36
CA LYS A 179 18.88 -9.30 -17.73
C LYS A 179 17.88 -8.79 -16.69
N VAL A 180 16.99 -9.67 -16.20
CA VAL A 180 16.00 -9.31 -15.16
C VAL A 180 16.72 -8.83 -13.90
N LYS A 181 17.71 -9.60 -13.43
CA LYS A 181 18.49 -9.22 -12.24
C LYS A 181 19.22 -7.91 -12.46
N GLN A 182 19.82 -7.68 -13.62
CA GLN A 182 20.50 -6.42 -13.91
C GLN A 182 19.54 -5.22 -13.85
N ALA A 183 18.35 -5.35 -14.42
CA ALA A 183 17.33 -4.30 -14.37
C ALA A 183 16.89 -4.02 -12.91
N VAL A 184 16.61 -5.08 -12.14
CA VAL A 184 16.21 -4.97 -10.73
C VAL A 184 17.34 -4.38 -9.88
N ASN A 185 18.59 -4.77 -10.08
CA ASN A 185 19.73 -4.24 -9.34
C ASN A 185 19.88 -2.73 -9.56
N GLY A 186 19.66 -2.25 -10.80
CA GLY A 186 19.62 -0.81 -11.07
C GLY A 186 18.53 -0.09 -10.26
N CYS A 187 17.33 -0.69 -10.17
CA CYS A 187 16.24 -0.16 -9.33
C CYS A 187 16.59 -0.18 -7.84
N VAL A 188 17.21 -1.25 -7.33
CA VAL A 188 17.64 -1.35 -5.93
C VAL A 188 18.67 -0.26 -5.61
N ASP A 189 19.67 -0.07 -6.46
CA ASP A 189 20.69 0.97 -6.29
C ASP A 189 20.07 2.38 -6.28
N SER A 190 19.10 2.63 -7.16
CA SER A 190 18.33 3.88 -7.21
C SER A 190 17.52 4.12 -5.93
N ILE A 191 16.77 3.12 -5.46
CA ILE A 191 15.95 3.19 -4.24
C ILE A 191 16.82 3.34 -2.98
N LEU A 192 18.00 2.72 -2.96
CA LEU A 192 18.96 2.89 -1.89
C LEU A 192 19.43 4.34 -1.79
N ARG A 193 19.69 5.01 -2.93
CA ARG A 193 20.04 6.44 -2.99
C ARG A 193 18.88 7.33 -2.58
N ASN A 194 17.70 7.18 -3.21
CA ASN A 194 16.51 7.95 -2.86
C ASN A 194 15.20 7.17 -3.12
N PRO A 195 14.51 6.70 -2.07
CA PRO A 195 13.27 5.94 -2.24
C PRO A 195 12.09 6.81 -2.68
N ASP A 196 12.07 8.09 -2.31
CA ASP A 196 10.98 9.02 -2.65
C ASP A 196 10.98 9.32 -4.16
N ALA A 197 12.16 9.40 -4.80
CA ALA A 197 12.29 9.53 -6.25
C ALA A 197 11.66 8.34 -7.00
N SER A 198 11.90 7.11 -6.54
CA SER A 198 11.30 5.92 -7.15
C SER A 198 9.79 5.85 -6.96
N VAL A 199 9.27 6.21 -5.76
CA VAL A 199 7.82 6.30 -5.52
C VAL A 199 7.19 7.34 -6.44
N TRP A 200 7.83 8.49 -6.62
CA TRP A 200 7.36 9.50 -7.58
C TRP A 200 7.33 8.94 -9.02
N LEU A 201 8.38 8.26 -9.47
CA LEU A 201 8.40 7.68 -10.82
C LEU A 201 7.27 6.68 -11.06
N THR A 202 6.93 5.85 -10.07
CA THR A 202 5.77 4.95 -10.21
C THR A 202 4.46 5.70 -10.44
N ARG A 203 4.33 6.90 -9.85
CA ARG A 203 3.15 7.77 -10.02
C ARG A 203 3.10 8.40 -11.41
N ILE A 204 4.25 8.81 -11.94
CA ILE A 204 4.33 9.39 -13.29
C ILE A 204 3.96 8.32 -14.34
N GLN A 205 4.46 7.10 -14.15
CA GLN A 205 4.20 5.97 -15.05
C GLN A 205 2.77 5.42 -14.95
N ALA A 206 2.00 5.80 -13.91
CA ALA A 206 0.62 5.35 -13.68
C ALA A 206 -0.40 5.83 -14.75
N LYS A 207 0.01 6.66 -15.71
CA LYS A 207 -0.80 7.06 -16.87
C LYS A 207 -0.72 6.08 -18.03
N ASP A 208 0.35 5.28 -18.11
CA ASP A 208 0.57 4.33 -19.17
C ASP A 208 0.20 2.92 -18.68
N ALA A 209 -1.01 2.46 -19.02
CA ALA A 209 -1.58 1.18 -18.57
C ALA A 209 -0.91 -0.08 -19.20
N GLY A 210 0.40 -0.03 -19.47
CA GLY A 210 1.15 -1.14 -20.03
C GLY A 210 1.58 -2.15 -18.97
N THR A 211 1.50 -3.45 -19.29
CA THR A 211 1.94 -4.56 -18.42
C THR A 211 3.39 -4.39 -17.93
N ALA A 212 4.25 -3.80 -18.76
CA ALA A 212 5.65 -3.49 -18.42
C ALA A 212 5.80 -2.40 -17.35
N HIS A 213 5.06 -1.30 -17.47
CA HIS A 213 5.04 -0.24 -16.46
C HIS A 213 4.47 -0.73 -15.14
N HIS A 214 3.35 -1.46 -15.19
CA HIS A 214 2.77 -2.10 -14.01
C HIS A 214 3.78 -3.01 -13.30
N SER A 215 4.44 -3.91 -14.05
CA SER A 215 5.43 -4.83 -13.49
C SER A 215 6.62 -4.10 -12.85
N LEU A 216 7.08 -3.00 -13.47
CA LEU A 216 8.15 -2.18 -12.91
C LEU A 216 7.70 -1.43 -11.64
N ASN A 217 6.50 -0.85 -11.64
CA ASN A 217 5.96 -0.15 -10.49
C ASN A 217 5.81 -1.09 -9.28
N VAL A 218 5.24 -2.28 -9.51
CA VAL A 218 5.11 -3.31 -8.47
C VAL A 218 6.48 -3.72 -7.94
N ALA A 219 7.49 -3.89 -8.81
CA ALA A 219 8.86 -4.17 -8.39
C ALA A 219 9.45 -3.03 -7.53
N ALA A 220 9.33 -1.78 -7.97
CA ALA A 220 9.86 -0.62 -7.26
C ALA A 220 9.19 -0.45 -5.89
N LEU A 221 7.86 -0.53 -5.81
CA LEU A 221 7.11 -0.45 -4.55
C LEU A 221 7.45 -1.61 -3.61
N SER A 222 7.66 -2.81 -4.14
CA SER A 222 8.10 -3.97 -3.35
C SER A 222 9.50 -3.75 -2.78
N ILE A 223 10.44 -3.20 -3.55
CA ILE A 223 11.79 -2.89 -3.06
C ILE A 223 11.74 -1.78 -2.00
N VAL A 224 10.94 -0.73 -2.19
CA VAL A 224 10.73 0.34 -1.19
C VAL A 224 10.20 -0.23 0.13
N MET A 225 9.26 -1.17 0.05
CA MET A 225 8.75 -1.89 1.22
C MET A 225 9.81 -2.80 1.86
N GLY A 226 10.60 -3.53 1.06
CA GLY A 226 11.71 -4.33 1.55
C GLY A 226 12.74 -3.48 2.32
N LYS A 227 13.08 -2.30 1.79
CA LYS A 227 13.97 -1.33 2.44
C LYS A 227 13.41 -0.89 3.79
N SER A 228 12.13 -0.53 3.87
CA SER A 228 11.51 -0.07 5.13
C SER A 228 11.46 -1.18 6.19
N MET A 229 11.38 -2.44 5.76
CA MET A 229 11.43 -3.63 6.61
C MET A 229 12.86 -4.03 7.01
N GLY A 230 13.89 -3.31 6.55
CA GLY A 230 15.29 -3.59 6.86
C GLY A 230 15.87 -4.81 6.13
N MET A 231 15.29 -5.19 4.97
CA MET A 231 15.83 -6.24 4.13
C MET A 231 17.21 -5.86 3.60
N SER A 232 18.10 -6.85 3.48
CA SER A 232 19.40 -6.67 2.84
C SER A 232 19.26 -6.35 1.35
N PRO A 233 20.27 -5.74 0.70
CA PRO A 233 20.25 -5.48 -0.74
C PRO A 233 19.90 -6.72 -1.56
N ARG A 234 20.43 -7.88 -1.19
CA ARG A 234 20.12 -9.15 -1.87
C ARG A 234 18.67 -9.59 -1.71
N GLU A 235 18.08 -9.43 -0.52
CA GLU A 235 16.66 -9.75 -0.30
C GLU A 235 15.76 -8.78 -1.08
N MET A 236 16.16 -7.50 -1.17
CA MET A 236 15.48 -6.50 -2.01
C MET A 236 15.58 -6.83 -3.50
N GLU A 237 16.74 -7.29 -3.99
CA GLU A 237 16.90 -7.78 -5.36
C GLU A 237 15.96 -8.96 -5.63
N ASP A 238 15.94 -9.96 -4.75
CA ASP A 238 15.07 -11.12 -4.87
C ASP A 238 13.57 -10.71 -4.87
N LEU A 239 13.18 -9.81 -3.97
CA LEU A 239 11.82 -9.27 -3.90
C LEU A 239 11.46 -8.45 -5.15
N GLY A 240 12.40 -7.65 -5.67
CA GLY A 240 12.24 -6.89 -6.90
C GLY A 240 12.04 -7.80 -8.12
N VAL A 241 12.79 -8.90 -8.23
CA VAL A 241 12.59 -9.93 -9.27
C VAL A 241 11.21 -10.56 -9.14
N CYS A 242 10.75 -10.85 -7.93
CA CYS A 242 9.41 -11.36 -7.68
C CYS A 242 8.32 -10.38 -8.15
N GLY A 243 8.43 -9.10 -7.78
CA GLY A 243 7.51 -8.06 -8.22
C GLY A 243 7.53 -7.84 -9.73
N MET A 244 8.70 -7.88 -10.36
CA MET A 244 8.84 -7.65 -11.81
C MET A 244 8.26 -8.79 -12.65
N LEU A 245 8.28 -10.02 -12.14
CA LEU A 245 7.85 -11.22 -12.89
C LEU A 245 6.52 -11.82 -12.41
N HIS A 246 5.85 -11.22 -11.42
CA HIS A 246 4.64 -11.78 -10.81
C HIS A 246 3.56 -12.12 -11.86
N ASP A 247 3.46 -11.28 -12.88
CA ASP A 247 2.43 -11.31 -13.91
C ASP A 247 2.88 -11.90 -15.25
N VAL A 248 4.08 -12.50 -15.31
CA VAL A 248 4.65 -13.01 -16.56
C VAL A 248 3.74 -14.01 -17.27
N GLY A 249 2.88 -14.72 -16.53
CA GLY A 249 1.89 -15.64 -17.08
C GLY A 249 0.80 -14.98 -17.93
N LYS A 250 0.60 -13.65 -17.86
CA LYS A 250 -0.32 -12.93 -18.75
C LYS A 250 0.12 -13.01 -20.21
N THR A 251 1.41 -13.24 -20.49
CA THR A 251 1.92 -13.51 -21.85
C THR A 251 1.30 -14.74 -22.51
N SER A 252 0.75 -15.67 -21.71
CA SER A 252 0.06 -16.88 -22.18
C SER A 252 -1.46 -16.72 -22.30
N ILE A 253 -2.01 -15.53 -22.03
CA ILE A 253 -3.43 -15.21 -22.15
C ILE A 253 -3.68 -14.48 -23.47
N SER A 254 -4.83 -14.74 -24.10
CA SER A 254 -5.22 -14.03 -25.33
C SER A 254 -5.26 -12.51 -25.12
N SER A 255 -4.64 -11.76 -26.02
CA SER A 255 -4.69 -10.30 -26.01
C SER A 255 -6.12 -9.76 -26.17
N GLU A 256 -7.02 -10.51 -26.82
CA GLU A 256 -8.43 -10.12 -26.94
C GLU A 256 -9.13 -10.10 -25.57
N ILE A 257 -8.76 -11.02 -24.66
CA ILE A 257 -9.29 -11.09 -23.31
C ILE A 257 -8.65 -10.01 -22.43
N LEU A 258 -7.32 -9.86 -22.50
CA LEU A 258 -6.59 -8.87 -21.69
C LEU A 258 -6.96 -7.43 -22.00
N ASN A 259 -7.21 -7.11 -23.28
CA ASN A 259 -7.49 -5.75 -23.75
C ASN A 259 -9.00 -5.51 -23.98
N LYS A 260 -9.87 -6.36 -23.43
CA LYS A 260 -11.31 -6.25 -23.64
C LYS A 260 -11.84 -4.95 -23.01
N ASN A 261 -12.49 -4.12 -23.82
CA ASN A 261 -13.22 -2.96 -23.35
C ASN A 261 -14.57 -3.38 -22.75
N GLY A 262 -14.66 -3.45 -21.42
CA GLY A 262 -15.89 -3.74 -20.68
C GLY A 262 -15.77 -4.93 -19.72
N ALA A 263 -16.90 -5.41 -19.21
CA ALA A 263 -16.92 -6.54 -18.28
C ALA A 263 -16.48 -7.84 -18.96
N LEU A 264 -15.65 -8.61 -18.24
CA LEU A 264 -15.30 -9.97 -18.60
C LEU A 264 -16.46 -10.92 -18.27
N THR A 265 -16.66 -11.96 -19.09
CA THR A 265 -17.53 -13.08 -18.72
C THR A 265 -16.89 -13.94 -17.65
N ASP A 266 -17.65 -14.83 -17.01
CA ASP A 266 -17.13 -15.75 -16.00
C ASP A 266 -16.05 -16.67 -16.60
N GLU A 267 -16.19 -17.08 -17.86
CA GLU A 267 -15.21 -17.89 -18.59
C GLU A 267 -13.94 -17.11 -18.90
N GLU A 268 -14.05 -15.87 -19.37
CA GLU A 268 -12.91 -14.99 -19.62
C GLU A 268 -12.15 -14.68 -18.33
N TYR A 269 -12.89 -14.43 -17.24
CA TYR A 269 -12.30 -14.24 -15.93
C TYR A 269 -11.62 -15.52 -15.41
N ALA A 270 -12.23 -16.69 -15.62
CA ALA A 270 -11.61 -17.97 -15.30
C ALA A 270 -10.33 -18.22 -16.11
N GLU A 271 -10.26 -17.76 -17.37
CA GLU A 271 -9.06 -17.81 -18.19
C GLU A 271 -7.98 -16.88 -17.62
N ILE A 272 -8.30 -15.62 -17.32
CA ILE A 272 -7.33 -14.67 -16.74
C ILE A 272 -6.71 -15.23 -15.47
N LYS A 273 -7.49 -15.84 -14.56
CA LYS A 273 -6.95 -16.43 -13.32
C LYS A 273 -5.85 -17.47 -13.55
N LYS A 274 -5.78 -18.09 -14.74
CA LYS A 274 -4.75 -19.07 -15.08
C LYS A 274 -3.37 -18.45 -15.25
N HIS A 275 -3.24 -17.13 -15.40
CA HIS A 275 -1.94 -16.46 -15.51
C HIS A 275 -1.03 -16.81 -14.32
N THR A 276 -1.58 -16.98 -13.11
CA THR A 276 -0.81 -17.44 -11.93
C THR A 276 -0.15 -18.80 -12.13
N ARG A 277 -0.82 -19.74 -12.81
CA ARG A 277 -0.26 -21.06 -13.11
C ARG A 277 0.71 -20.99 -14.27
N TYR A 278 0.36 -20.26 -15.33
CA TYR A 278 1.25 -20.06 -16.48
C TYR A 278 2.56 -19.39 -16.06
N GLY A 279 2.48 -18.37 -15.21
CA GLY A 279 3.66 -17.68 -14.67
C GLY A 279 4.56 -18.61 -13.87
N ARG A 280 3.99 -19.40 -12.96
CA ARG A 280 4.73 -20.46 -12.25
C ARG A 280 5.44 -21.40 -13.21
N ASP A 281 4.73 -21.94 -14.20
CA ASP A 281 5.27 -22.97 -15.09
C ASP A 281 6.37 -22.40 -16.00
N ILE A 282 6.21 -21.18 -16.50
CA ILE A 282 7.24 -20.42 -17.24
C ILE A 282 8.49 -20.24 -16.36
N LEU A 283 8.32 -19.75 -15.13
CA LEU A 283 9.44 -19.43 -14.24
C LEU A 283 10.14 -20.69 -13.72
N MET A 284 9.42 -21.78 -13.47
CA MET A 284 10.02 -23.08 -13.09
C MET A 284 10.85 -23.69 -14.22
N SER A 285 10.54 -23.40 -15.47
CA SER A 285 11.35 -23.83 -16.62
C SER A 285 12.61 -22.99 -16.84
N THR A 286 12.74 -21.86 -16.11
CA THR A 286 13.84 -20.91 -16.26
C THR A 286 14.95 -21.16 -15.24
N LYS A 287 16.16 -21.46 -15.70
CA LYS A 287 17.28 -21.87 -14.81
C LYS A 287 17.93 -20.71 -14.02
N SER A 288 17.78 -19.47 -14.47
CA SER A 288 18.50 -18.30 -13.94
C SER A 288 17.69 -17.40 -13.00
N VAL A 289 16.38 -17.66 -12.88
CA VAL A 289 15.49 -16.90 -12.00
C VAL A 289 15.42 -17.60 -10.64
N MET A 290 15.30 -16.80 -9.57
CA MET A 290 15.15 -17.35 -8.22
C MET A 290 13.87 -18.21 -8.12
N SER A 291 13.92 -19.32 -7.38
CA SER A 291 12.76 -20.21 -7.24
C SER A 291 11.56 -19.50 -6.61
N GLY A 292 11.80 -18.54 -5.71
CA GLY A 292 10.75 -17.77 -5.05
C GLY A 292 9.89 -16.94 -6.02
N ALA A 293 10.42 -16.55 -7.19
CA ALA A 293 9.63 -15.82 -8.18
C ALA A 293 8.50 -16.70 -8.76
N ALA A 294 8.75 -18.01 -8.95
CA ALA A 294 7.71 -18.94 -9.38
C ALA A 294 6.62 -19.11 -8.30
N ASP A 295 7.01 -19.13 -7.03
CA ASP A 295 6.06 -19.21 -5.91
C ASP A 295 5.20 -17.94 -5.82
N VAL A 296 5.80 -16.76 -6.00
CA VAL A 296 5.08 -15.47 -6.01
C VAL A 296 4.13 -15.37 -7.21
N ALA A 297 4.59 -15.70 -8.42
CA ALA A 297 3.71 -15.73 -9.60
C ALA A 297 2.52 -16.67 -9.38
N HIS A 298 2.72 -17.77 -8.65
CA HIS A 298 1.63 -18.70 -8.34
C HIS A 298 0.71 -18.28 -7.19
N SER A 299 1.09 -17.28 -6.38
CA SER A 299 0.44 -17.03 -5.08
C SER A 299 0.08 -15.58 -4.80
N HIS A 300 0.44 -14.62 -5.65
CA HIS A 300 0.19 -13.18 -5.40
C HIS A 300 -1.31 -12.81 -5.36
N HIS A 301 -2.20 -13.72 -5.76
CA HIS A 301 -3.66 -13.58 -5.62
C HIS A 301 -4.27 -14.47 -4.53
N GLU A 302 -3.45 -15.12 -3.71
CA GLU A 302 -3.90 -15.80 -2.49
C GLU A 302 -4.17 -14.77 -1.40
N TRP A 303 -5.20 -15.01 -0.58
CA TRP A 303 -5.66 -14.06 0.43
C TRP A 303 -5.58 -14.65 1.83
N MET A 304 -5.43 -13.78 2.84
CA MET A 304 -5.26 -14.21 4.23
C MET A 304 -6.47 -14.97 4.79
N ASP A 305 -7.65 -14.77 4.23
CA ASP A 305 -8.89 -15.48 4.59
C ASP A 305 -9.10 -16.80 3.82
N GLY A 306 -8.16 -17.19 2.95
CA GLY A 306 -8.22 -18.42 2.15
C GLY A 306 -9.18 -18.37 0.96
N THR A 307 -9.82 -17.23 0.67
CA THR A 307 -10.76 -17.10 -0.46
C THR A 307 -10.12 -16.61 -1.76
N GLY A 308 -8.80 -16.43 -1.75
CA GLY A 308 -7.97 -16.12 -2.92
C GLY A 308 -7.80 -17.29 -3.90
N TYR A 309 -6.94 -17.11 -4.89
CA TYR A 309 -6.70 -18.08 -5.95
C TYR A 309 -5.21 -18.12 -6.33
N PRO A 310 -4.71 -19.18 -7.01
CA PRO A 310 -5.42 -20.30 -7.63
C PRO A 310 -5.76 -21.48 -6.70
N ARG A 311 -5.25 -21.51 -5.46
CA ARG A 311 -5.33 -22.68 -4.57
C ARG A 311 -6.17 -22.45 -3.31
N GLY A 312 -6.42 -21.20 -2.91
CA GLY A 312 -7.14 -20.90 -1.67
C GLY A 312 -6.30 -21.29 -0.45
N LEU A 313 -5.07 -20.77 -0.40
CA LEU A 313 -4.10 -21.13 0.63
C LEU A 313 -4.48 -20.60 2.01
N ASP A 314 -4.15 -21.38 3.05
CA ASP A 314 -4.18 -20.89 4.43
C ASP A 314 -3.11 -19.80 4.63
N SER A 315 -3.44 -18.76 5.41
CA SER A 315 -2.59 -17.57 5.61
C SER A 315 -1.13 -17.85 5.97
N ASP A 316 -0.86 -18.88 6.77
CA ASP A 316 0.48 -19.27 7.21
C ASP A 316 1.31 -19.95 6.11
N THR A 317 0.66 -20.40 5.03
CA THR A 317 1.31 -21.04 3.88
C THR A 317 1.62 -20.07 2.74
N ILE A 318 1.10 -18.84 2.79
CA ILE A 318 1.35 -17.83 1.75
C ILE A 318 2.78 -17.25 1.92
N PRO A 319 3.67 -17.40 0.92
CA PRO A 319 5.03 -16.88 1.00
C PRO A 319 5.06 -15.39 1.32
N VAL A 320 6.02 -14.94 2.13
CA VAL A 320 6.12 -13.52 2.53
C VAL A 320 6.27 -12.58 1.34
N TYR A 321 7.05 -12.95 0.32
CA TYR A 321 7.18 -12.15 -0.90
C TYR A 321 5.86 -12.09 -1.69
N ALA A 322 5.04 -13.14 -1.65
CA ALA A 322 3.72 -13.11 -2.31
C ALA A 322 2.77 -12.16 -1.58
N ARG A 323 2.80 -12.15 -0.23
CA ARG A 323 2.03 -11.21 0.58
C ARG A 323 2.44 -9.75 0.35
N ILE A 324 3.75 -9.48 0.24
CA ILE A 324 4.26 -8.14 -0.09
C ILE A 324 3.81 -7.74 -1.49
N VAL A 325 4.04 -8.59 -2.50
CA VAL A 325 3.69 -8.29 -3.90
C VAL A 325 2.19 -8.04 -4.03
N ALA A 326 1.32 -8.84 -3.40
CA ALA A 326 -0.13 -8.65 -3.41
C ALA A 326 -0.57 -7.25 -2.92
N ILE A 327 0.10 -6.72 -1.89
CA ILE A 327 -0.18 -5.36 -1.36
C ILE A 327 0.26 -4.31 -2.37
N THR A 328 1.49 -4.43 -2.89
CA THR A 328 2.06 -3.44 -3.82
C THR A 328 1.34 -3.43 -5.16
N GLU A 329 0.91 -4.59 -5.66
CA GLU A 329 0.11 -4.75 -6.87
C GLU A 329 -1.28 -4.14 -6.71
N ALA A 330 -1.95 -4.39 -5.58
CA ALA A 330 -3.24 -3.78 -5.30
C ALA A 330 -3.13 -2.25 -5.21
N TYR A 331 -2.07 -1.73 -4.57
CA TYR A 331 -1.82 -0.29 -4.54
C TYR A 331 -1.64 0.28 -5.94
N ASP A 332 -0.69 -0.25 -6.72
CA ASP A 332 -0.41 0.23 -8.07
C ASP A 332 -1.65 0.18 -8.96
N THR A 333 -2.36 -0.95 -8.96
CA THR A 333 -3.59 -1.15 -9.75
C THR A 333 -4.68 -0.13 -9.39
N MET A 334 -4.83 0.23 -8.10
CA MET A 334 -5.79 1.25 -7.68
C MET A 334 -5.37 2.66 -8.09
N THR A 335 -4.07 2.93 -8.12
CA THR A 335 -3.52 4.26 -8.42
C THR A 335 -3.18 4.51 -9.89
N THR A 336 -3.30 3.49 -10.73
CA THR A 336 -3.04 3.52 -12.17
C THR A 336 -4.34 3.64 -12.95
N THR A 337 -4.37 4.52 -13.95
CA THR A 337 -5.56 4.67 -14.81
C THR A 337 -5.68 3.45 -15.72
N GLN A 338 -6.86 2.85 -15.75
CA GLN A 338 -7.19 1.68 -16.56
C GLN A 338 -8.22 2.07 -17.64
N PRO A 339 -8.30 1.37 -18.79
CA PRO A 339 -9.27 1.68 -19.85
C PRO A 339 -10.73 1.74 -19.39
N TYR A 340 -11.07 1.05 -18.30
CA TYR A 340 -12.42 0.92 -17.75
C TYR A 340 -12.60 1.58 -16.37
N ARG A 341 -11.55 2.22 -15.83
CA ARG A 341 -11.58 2.82 -14.49
C ARG A 341 -10.54 3.93 -14.34
N GLU A 342 -10.99 5.07 -13.85
CA GLU A 342 -10.12 6.17 -13.40
C GLU A 342 -9.32 5.77 -12.15
N ALA A 343 -8.07 6.24 -12.07
CA ALA A 343 -7.21 6.05 -10.90
C ALA A 343 -7.83 6.65 -9.63
N SER A 344 -7.71 5.91 -8.53
CA SER A 344 -7.97 6.43 -7.19
C SER A 344 -6.82 7.31 -6.71
N SER A 345 -7.11 8.24 -5.81
CA SER A 345 -6.05 8.98 -5.12
C SER A 345 -5.20 8.05 -4.24
N PRO A 346 -3.93 8.38 -3.97
CA PRO A 346 -3.08 7.63 -3.03
C PRO A 346 -3.76 7.35 -1.70
N SER A 347 -4.41 8.35 -1.09
CA SER A 347 -5.06 8.17 0.21
C SER A 347 -6.23 7.21 0.16
N GLU A 348 -7.04 7.24 -0.91
CA GLU A 348 -8.14 6.28 -1.11
C GLU A 348 -7.60 4.86 -1.29
N ALA A 349 -6.50 4.69 -2.04
CA ALA A 349 -5.86 3.38 -2.23
C ALA A 349 -5.32 2.83 -0.90
N LEU A 350 -4.64 3.66 -0.10
CA LEU A 350 -4.17 3.28 1.24
C LEU A 350 -5.32 2.94 2.19
N GLN A 351 -6.42 3.71 2.13
CA GLN A 351 -7.63 3.46 2.91
C GLN A 351 -8.26 2.11 2.57
N GLU A 352 -8.35 1.77 1.28
CA GLU A 352 -8.85 0.48 0.82
C GLU A 352 -7.96 -0.67 1.33
N LEU A 353 -6.62 -0.57 1.16
CA LEU A 353 -5.68 -1.56 1.71
C LEU A 353 -5.87 -1.77 3.21
N TYR A 354 -5.95 -0.67 3.97
CA TYR A 354 -6.15 -0.70 5.41
C TYR A 354 -7.49 -1.36 5.79
N SER A 355 -8.56 -1.12 5.01
CA SER A 355 -9.87 -1.73 5.25
C SER A 355 -9.90 -3.24 5.02
N LYS A 356 -9.03 -3.76 4.13
CA LYS A 356 -8.95 -5.19 3.78
C LYS A 356 -7.85 -5.95 4.54
N ARG A 357 -7.11 -5.28 5.42
CA ARG A 357 -6.09 -5.92 6.25
C ARG A 357 -6.72 -7.01 7.13
N GLY A 358 -6.02 -8.12 7.32
CA GLY A 358 -6.49 -9.30 8.04
C GLY A 358 -7.50 -10.18 7.29
N THR A 359 -7.93 -9.79 6.07
CA THR A 359 -8.82 -10.59 5.22
C THR A 359 -8.17 -10.86 3.86
N GLN A 360 -8.04 -9.83 3.02
CA GLN A 360 -7.33 -9.95 1.75
C GLN A 360 -5.82 -9.90 1.96
N PHE A 361 -5.37 -8.94 2.77
CA PHE A 361 -3.94 -8.64 2.97
C PHE A 361 -3.48 -8.94 4.39
N ASP A 362 -2.19 -9.20 4.53
CA ASP A 362 -1.55 -9.34 5.83
C ASP A 362 -1.58 -8.00 6.59
N GLU A 363 -2.04 -8.02 7.84
CA GLU A 363 -2.27 -6.79 8.62
C GLU A 363 -0.99 -6.02 8.92
N ASP A 364 0.06 -6.72 9.37
CA ASP A 364 1.32 -6.09 9.73
C ASP A 364 2.01 -5.52 8.48
N LEU A 365 1.94 -6.25 7.37
CA LEU A 365 2.54 -5.80 6.10
C LEU A 365 1.80 -4.59 5.51
N VAL A 366 0.48 -4.49 5.62
CA VAL A 366 -0.26 -3.29 5.18
C VAL A 366 0.20 -2.05 5.95
N ILE A 367 0.38 -2.18 7.28
CA ILE A 367 0.87 -1.07 8.11
C ILE A 367 2.28 -0.67 7.67
N LYS A 368 3.18 -1.65 7.47
CA LYS A 368 4.54 -1.40 6.99
C LYS A 368 4.59 -0.75 5.61
N PHE A 369 3.67 -1.13 4.73
CA PHE A 369 3.56 -0.52 3.41
C PHE A 369 3.18 0.97 3.51
N ILE A 370 2.16 1.30 4.32
CA ILE A 370 1.74 2.69 4.57
C ILE A 370 2.89 3.51 5.17
N GLU A 371 3.63 2.95 6.12
CA GLU A 371 4.82 3.59 6.70
C GLU A 371 5.92 3.84 5.65
N ALA A 372 6.10 2.91 4.70
CA ALA A 372 7.12 3.00 3.67
C ALA A 372 6.83 4.11 2.66
N VAL A 373 5.62 4.11 2.08
CA VAL A 373 5.24 5.07 1.02
C VAL A 373 4.84 6.44 1.58
N GLY A 374 4.40 6.49 2.84
CA GLY A 374 3.85 7.68 3.49
C GLY A 374 2.37 7.86 3.21
N ILE A 375 1.68 8.60 4.09
CA ILE A 375 0.25 8.89 3.95
C ILE A 375 0.00 9.84 2.78
N PHE A 376 1.00 10.68 2.48
CA PHE A 376 1.03 11.59 1.35
C PHE A 376 2.27 11.27 0.50
N PRO A 377 2.24 10.22 -0.34
CA PRO A 377 3.40 9.82 -1.13
C PRO A 377 3.90 10.93 -2.05
N PRO A 378 5.21 10.99 -2.36
CA PRO A 378 5.76 11.84 -3.42
C PRO A 378 4.96 11.75 -4.73
N GLY A 379 4.72 12.91 -5.35
CA GLY A 379 3.87 13.04 -6.53
C GLY A 379 2.36 13.12 -6.25
N SER A 380 1.93 13.11 -4.98
CA SER A 380 0.51 13.30 -4.63
C SER A 380 0.06 14.75 -4.84
N VAL A 381 -1.08 14.96 -5.49
CA VAL A 381 -1.75 16.28 -5.54
C VAL A 381 -2.51 16.48 -4.22
N VAL A 382 -2.23 17.58 -3.52
CA VAL A 382 -2.79 17.87 -2.20
C VAL A 382 -3.50 19.22 -2.17
N GLU A 383 -4.63 19.27 -1.49
CA GLU A 383 -5.29 20.53 -1.13
C GLU A 383 -4.95 20.89 0.31
N MET A 384 -4.47 22.12 0.50
CA MET A 384 -4.16 22.67 1.81
C MET A 384 -5.43 23.20 2.49
N VAL A 385 -5.43 23.31 3.82
CA VAL A 385 -6.58 23.84 4.59
C VAL A 385 -6.97 25.26 4.18
N ASN A 386 -6.00 26.08 3.77
CA ASN A 386 -6.22 27.43 3.28
C ASN A 386 -6.74 27.49 1.83
N GLY A 387 -6.95 26.34 1.18
CA GLY A 387 -7.48 26.22 -0.17
C GLY A 387 -6.42 26.12 -1.26
N GLU A 388 -5.14 26.33 -0.97
CA GLU A 388 -4.08 26.22 -1.98
C GLU A 388 -3.89 24.77 -2.45
N ILE A 389 -3.40 24.58 -3.68
CA ILE A 389 -3.09 23.26 -4.23
C ILE A 389 -1.59 23.11 -4.43
N GLY A 390 -1.06 21.97 -4.02
CA GLY A 390 0.33 21.62 -4.19
C GLY A 390 0.56 20.18 -4.63
N ILE A 391 1.82 19.86 -4.89
CA ILE A 391 2.31 18.51 -5.17
C ILE A 391 3.31 18.14 -4.07
N VAL A 392 3.19 16.93 -3.52
CA VAL A 392 4.16 16.42 -2.55
C VAL A 392 5.49 16.13 -3.26
N LEU A 393 6.57 16.75 -2.79
CA LEU A 393 7.92 16.55 -3.33
C LEU A 393 8.63 15.37 -2.66
N ALA A 394 8.59 15.34 -1.32
CA ALA A 394 9.33 14.37 -0.52
C ALA A 394 8.67 14.18 0.83
N ASN A 395 8.82 12.99 1.39
CA ASN A 395 8.45 12.73 2.77
C ASN A 395 9.49 13.35 3.71
N THR A 396 9.06 13.81 4.89
CA THR A 396 9.99 14.12 5.98
C THR A 396 10.04 12.96 6.98
N SER A 397 10.79 13.12 8.07
CA SER A 397 10.76 12.17 9.20
C SER A 397 9.36 12.04 9.81
N ASP A 398 8.52 13.07 9.68
CA ASP A 398 7.10 13.04 10.00
C ASP A 398 6.30 12.84 8.71
N LYS A 399 5.80 11.61 8.48
CA LYS A 399 5.06 11.24 7.27
C LYS A 399 3.73 11.99 7.09
N LEU A 400 3.24 12.67 8.13
CA LEU A 400 2.06 13.55 8.04
C LEU A 400 2.42 14.97 7.58
N ARG A 401 3.71 15.31 7.55
CA ARG A 401 4.23 16.63 7.24
C ARG A 401 5.29 16.56 6.12
N PRO A 402 4.89 16.21 4.89
CA PRO A 402 5.80 16.20 3.76
C PRO A 402 6.22 17.61 3.31
N ARG A 403 7.23 17.68 2.43
CA ARG A 403 7.54 18.89 1.67
C ARG A 403 6.60 18.98 0.47
N VAL A 404 5.98 20.14 0.27
CA VAL A 404 4.97 20.37 -0.78
C VAL A 404 5.35 21.58 -1.61
N ILE A 405 5.32 21.46 -2.93
CA ILE A 405 5.38 22.62 -3.83
C ILE A 405 3.97 23.14 -4.07
N ILE A 406 3.69 24.39 -3.69
CA ILE A 406 2.41 25.05 -3.99
C ILE A 406 2.44 25.55 -5.43
N ILE A 407 1.39 25.25 -6.18
CA ILE A 407 1.27 25.56 -7.60
C ILE A 407 0.01 26.36 -7.94
N LEU A 408 -1.09 26.17 -7.20
CA LEU A 408 -2.29 26.99 -7.34
C LEU A 408 -2.63 27.68 -6.02
N ASP A 409 -3.17 28.89 -6.10
CA ASP A 409 -3.69 29.63 -4.95
C ASP A 409 -5.06 29.11 -4.46
N ALA A 410 -5.66 29.81 -3.48
CA ALA A 410 -6.94 29.43 -2.90
C ALA A 410 -8.10 29.52 -3.92
N GLU A 411 -7.97 30.40 -4.91
CA GLU A 411 -8.90 30.60 -6.02
C GLU A 411 -8.70 29.57 -7.15
N LYS A 412 -7.71 28.68 -7.03
CA LYS A 412 -7.31 27.66 -8.02
C LYS A 412 -6.66 28.24 -9.26
N GLU A 413 -6.12 29.45 -9.17
CA GLU A 413 -5.37 30.08 -10.25
C GLU A 413 -3.86 29.79 -10.09
N PRO A 414 -3.10 29.74 -11.20
CA PRO A 414 -1.65 29.53 -11.15
C PRO A 414 -0.95 30.60 -10.30
N SER A 415 -0.19 30.13 -9.31
CA SER A 415 0.55 31.00 -8.38
C SER A 415 2.07 30.89 -8.59
N SER A 416 2.82 31.79 -7.97
CA SER A 416 4.28 31.66 -7.93
C SER A 416 4.66 30.42 -7.13
N GLN A 417 5.38 29.51 -7.78
CA GLN A 417 5.81 28.24 -7.19
C GLN A 417 6.66 28.49 -5.95
N ARG A 418 6.33 27.82 -4.85
CA ARG A 418 7.12 27.85 -3.61
C ARG A 418 7.06 26.51 -2.90
N VAL A 419 8.17 26.13 -2.29
CA VAL A 419 8.24 24.92 -1.46
C VAL A 419 7.88 25.28 -0.03
N VAL A 420 6.96 24.52 0.54
CA VAL A 420 6.52 24.60 1.93
C VAL A 420 6.95 23.31 2.62
N ASP A 421 7.72 23.42 3.69
CA ASP A 421 8.08 22.27 4.52
C ASP A 421 7.14 22.21 5.71
N LEU A 422 6.17 21.29 5.64
CA LEU A 422 5.17 21.14 6.69
C LEU A 422 5.78 20.72 8.03
N SER A 423 6.99 20.14 8.04
CA SER A 423 7.68 19.74 9.27
C SER A 423 8.23 20.93 10.05
N GLN A 424 8.50 22.05 9.36
CA GLN A 424 8.98 23.29 9.97
C GLN A 424 7.86 24.17 10.54
N MET A 425 6.61 23.70 10.45
CA MET A 425 5.41 24.48 10.81
C MET A 425 5.36 25.83 10.08
N ASP A 426 5.74 25.83 8.80
CA ASP A 426 5.57 27.00 7.93
C ASP A 426 4.14 27.53 8.02
N VAL A 427 3.99 28.85 8.04
CA VAL A 427 2.70 29.53 8.18
C VAL A 427 2.25 30.11 6.84
N ASP A 428 0.94 30.11 6.62
CA ASP A 428 0.31 30.76 5.48
C ASP A 428 0.33 32.29 5.62
N ASN A 429 -0.19 32.99 4.60
CA ASN A 429 -0.30 34.45 4.60
C ASN A 429 -1.18 35.02 5.73
N HIS A 430 -1.92 34.17 6.45
CA HIS A 430 -2.77 34.52 7.59
C HIS A 430 -2.15 34.13 8.94
N GLY A 431 -0.94 33.56 8.96
CA GLY A 431 -0.25 33.12 10.17
C GLY A 431 -0.71 31.75 10.70
N ASN A 432 -1.49 30.98 9.92
CA ASN A 432 -1.89 29.63 10.27
C ASN A 432 -0.88 28.62 9.75
N ALA A 433 -0.55 27.60 10.55
CA ALA A 433 0.32 26.53 10.09
C ALA A 433 -0.27 25.81 8.87
N TYR A 434 0.55 25.58 7.85
CA TYR A 434 0.16 24.80 6.70
C TYR A 434 -0.20 23.37 7.09
N GLN A 435 -1.35 22.91 6.60
CA GLN A 435 -1.85 21.55 6.82
C GLN A 435 -2.51 21.04 5.55
N ILE A 436 -2.29 19.76 5.24
CA ILE A 436 -2.98 19.07 4.15
C ILE A 436 -4.40 18.76 4.61
N LYS A 437 -5.39 19.19 3.84
CA LYS A 437 -6.80 18.91 4.05
C LYS A 437 -7.19 17.56 3.44
N THR A 438 -6.78 17.32 2.19
CA THR A 438 -7.07 16.07 1.46
C THR A 438 -6.10 15.88 0.31
N THR A 439 -6.03 14.66 -0.22
CA THR A 439 -5.37 14.38 -1.50
C THR A 439 -6.38 14.31 -2.63
N HIS A 440 -5.88 14.47 -3.86
CA HIS A 440 -6.64 14.40 -5.09
C HIS A 440 -5.94 13.47 -6.08
N ARG A 441 -6.72 12.90 -7.01
CA ARG A 441 -6.15 12.10 -8.11
C ARG A 441 -5.33 12.98 -9.06
N ASP A 442 -4.41 12.36 -9.78
CA ASP A 442 -3.69 13.01 -10.88
C ASP A 442 -4.68 13.52 -11.95
N GLY A 443 -4.38 14.64 -12.60
CA GLY A 443 -5.27 15.36 -13.52
C GLY A 443 -6.30 16.27 -12.84
N SER A 444 -6.46 16.21 -11.51
CA SER A 444 -7.35 17.13 -10.78
C SER A 444 -6.85 18.57 -10.90
N PHE A 445 -7.78 19.52 -10.98
CA PHE A 445 -7.48 20.95 -11.18
C PHE A 445 -6.64 21.26 -12.44
N GLY A 446 -6.60 20.35 -13.43
CA GLY A 446 -5.77 20.50 -14.62
C GLY A 446 -4.27 20.30 -14.37
N ILE A 447 -3.90 19.72 -13.21
CA ILE A 447 -2.52 19.44 -12.83
C ILE A 447 -2.14 18.06 -13.38
N ASP A 448 -1.12 18.03 -14.23
CA ASP A 448 -0.47 16.80 -14.68
C ASP A 448 0.86 16.63 -13.96
N VAL A 449 0.99 15.62 -13.08
CA VAL A 449 2.23 15.37 -12.32
C VAL A 449 3.43 15.12 -13.25
N HIS A 450 3.22 14.59 -14.47
CA HIS A 450 4.26 14.39 -15.46
C HIS A 450 4.81 15.72 -16.01
N ASP A 451 3.98 16.74 -16.16
CA ASP A 451 4.41 18.04 -16.70
C ASP A 451 5.43 18.71 -15.77
N PHE A 452 5.31 18.49 -14.46
CA PHE A 452 6.25 19.01 -13.46
C PHE A 452 7.60 18.26 -13.48
N GLN A 453 7.64 17.00 -13.95
CA GLN A 453 8.91 16.33 -14.24
C GLN A 453 9.60 16.96 -15.47
N ARG A 454 8.87 17.14 -16.59
CA ARG A 454 9.44 17.66 -17.86
C ARG A 454 9.84 19.12 -17.79
N ALA A 455 9.14 19.93 -17.01
CA ALA A 455 9.49 21.33 -16.82
C ALA A 455 10.88 21.48 -16.17
N GLY A 456 11.41 20.39 -15.59
CA GLY A 456 12.48 20.42 -14.63
C GLY A 456 11.96 21.20 -13.44
N LEU A 457 11.72 20.53 -12.31
CA LEU A 457 11.53 21.22 -11.04
C LEU A 457 12.82 21.99 -10.72
N ARG A 458 13.03 23.12 -11.39
CA ARG A 458 14.00 24.15 -11.03
C ARG A 458 13.37 24.87 -9.86
N LEU A 459 13.37 24.16 -8.73
CA LEU A 459 13.10 24.70 -7.41
C LEU A 459 14.14 25.78 -7.17
N GLY A 460 13.76 27.02 -7.44
CA GLY A 460 14.57 28.20 -7.15
C GLY A 460 14.66 28.48 -5.67
#